data_AF-A0A328U6S8-F1
#
_entry.id   AF-A0A328U6S8-F1
#
_cell.length_a   1.000
_cell.length_b   1.000
_cell.length_c   1.000
_cell.angle_alpha   90.00
_cell.angle_beta   90.00
_cell.angle_gamma   90.00
#
_symmetry.space_group_name_H-M   'P 1'
#
loop_
_entity.id
_entity.type
_entity.pdbx_description
1 polymer ?
#
loop_
_entity_poly.entity_id
_entity_poly.type
_entity_poly.pdbx_seq_one_letter_code
_entity_poly.pdbx_strand_id
1 'polypeptide(L)'
;MQETNSSYFEQLKGLKSEAEIEAFGKEIKSEGFTALRHFLDDFRQYLRAFVDDACVEAAELLHRAQLAVPEPGRTSPSWTYIWREYKGIIRTKQHVFGSIPPEQREGEWQVLLDNPFSNQNIAVYPGLTFIEAAYMFAYFRTELMNNEYIRLQKIATVMTCQGVDEDGLQPIASL
;
A
#
# COMPACT_ATOMS: atom_id res chain seq x y z
N MET A 1 -9.39 30.01 11.74
CA MET A 1 -9.77 29.66 10.35
C MET A 1 -8.54 29.88 9.48
N GLN A 2 -7.76 28.84 9.26
CA GLN A 2 -6.65 28.78 8.31
C GLN A 2 -6.76 27.43 7.61
N GLU A 3 -7.61 27.37 6.59
CA GLU A 3 -7.67 26.27 5.64
C GLU A 3 -6.90 26.71 4.38
N THR A 4 -5.64 26.30 4.30
CA THR A 4 -4.87 26.20 3.05
C THR A 4 -3.81 25.13 3.27
N ASN A 5 -4.25 23.89 3.55
CA ASN A 5 -3.34 22.76 3.63
C ASN A 5 -3.38 22.01 2.30
N SER A 6 -2.88 22.67 1.24
CA SER A 6 -2.63 21.98 -0.02
C SER A 6 -1.49 21.02 0.24
N SER A 7 -1.82 19.74 0.42
CA SER A 7 -0.88 18.65 0.62
C SER A 7 0.31 18.78 -0.34
N TYR A 8 1.53 18.61 0.16
CA TYR A 8 2.76 18.58 -0.65
C TYR A 8 2.64 17.64 -1.85
N PHE A 9 1.85 16.57 -1.72
CA PHE A 9 1.59 15.65 -2.81
C PHE A 9 0.74 16.26 -3.93
N GLU A 10 -0.27 17.08 -3.61
CA GLU A 10 -1.04 17.82 -4.63
C GLU A 10 -0.17 18.85 -5.35
N GLN A 11 0.77 19.49 -4.65
CA GLN A 11 1.73 20.39 -5.28
C GLN A 11 2.63 19.63 -6.26
N LEU A 12 3.15 18.45 -5.87
CA LEU A 12 3.97 17.58 -6.73
C LEU A 12 3.28 17.24 -8.05
N LYS A 13 1.97 16.97 -8.03
CA LYS A 13 1.19 16.68 -9.26
C LYS A 13 1.23 17.82 -10.28
N GLY A 14 1.25 19.06 -9.79
CA GLY A 14 1.26 20.27 -10.59
C GLY A 14 2.63 20.60 -11.21
N LEU A 15 3.73 20.07 -10.68
CA LEU A 15 5.09 20.41 -11.14
C LEU A 15 5.37 19.79 -12.52
N LYS A 16 5.94 20.59 -13.43
CA LYS A 16 6.19 20.17 -14.83
C LYS A 16 7.66 20.27 -15.24
N SER A 17 8.47 21.01 -14.49
CA SER A 17 9.88 21.24 -14.81
C SER A 17 10.81 20.82 -13.67
N GLU A 18 12.05 20.48 -14.02
CA GLU A 18 13.08 20.13 -13.03
C GLU A 18 13.35 21.28 -12.04
N ALA A 19 13.30 22.53 -12.50
CA ALA A 19 13.49 23.70 -11.64
C ALA A 19 12.40 23.83 -10.56
N GLU A 20 11.14 23.56 -10.91
CA GLU A 20 10.03 23.53 -9.95
C GLU A 20 10.19 22.37 -8.95
N ILE A 21 10.61 21.20 -9.43
CA ILE A 21 10.84 20.00 -8.61
C ILE A 21 11.99 20.25 -7.62
N GLU A 22 13.07 20.89 -8.05
CA GLU A 22 14.19 21.25 -7.18
C GLU A 22 13.78 22.26 -6.11
N ALA A 23 13.00 23.29 -6.49
CA ALA A 23 12.48 24.29 -5.56
C ALA A 23 11.58 23.66 -4.49
N PHE A 24 10.65 22.81 -4.91
CA PHE A 24 9.80 22.01 -4.02
C PHE A 24 10.62 21.11 -3.07
N GLY A 25 11.67 20.45 -3.59
CA GLY A 25 12.58 19.64 -2.79
C GLY A 25 13.34 20.45 -1.73
N LYS A 26 13.69 21.70 -2.02
CA LYS A 26 14.33 22.62 -1.05
C LYS A 26 13.34 23.06 0.03
N GLU A 27 12.11 23.38 -0.36
CA GLU A 27 11.03 23.77 0.54
C GLU A 27 10.75 22.67 1.58
N ILE A 28 10.44 21.44 1.14
CA ILE A 28 10.18 20.31 2.05
C ILE A 28 11.35 20.05 2.99
N LYS A 29 12.59 20.12 2.50
CA LYS A 29 13.78 19.91 3.34
C LYS A 29 13.94 21.01 4.39
N SER A 30 13.59 22.25 4.06
CA SER A 30 13.69 23.39 4.99
C SER A 30 12.68 23.29 6.13
N GLU A 31 11.52 22.71 5.88
CA GLU A 31 10.50 22.45 6.90
C GLU A 31 10.78 21.19 7.73
N GLY A 32 11.65 20.32 7.22
CA GLY A 32 12.22 19.20 7.95
C GLY A 32 11.31 17.97 8.04
N PHE A 33 11.42 17.26 9.16
CA PHE A 33 10.86 15.91 9.32
C PHE A 33 9.35 15.84 9.12
N THR A 34 8.58 16.75 9.73
CA THR A 34 7.11 16.69 9.72
C THR A 34 6.55 16.91 8.32
N ALA A 35 7.09 17.87 7.56
CA ALA A 35 6.69 18.14 6.18
C ALA A 35 6.96 16.92 5.28
N LEU A 36 8.18 16.36 5.36
CA LEU A 36 8.52 15.17 4.59
C LEU A 36 7.67 13.95 4.99
N ARG A 37 7.35 13.78 6.27
CA ARG A 37 6.45 12.73 6.73
C ARG A 37 5.07 12.86 6.10
N HIS A 38 4.45 14.04 6.16
CA HIS A 38 3.14 14.26 5.57
C HIS A 38 3.15 14.02 4.05
N PHE A 39 4.19 14.52 3.36
CA PHE A 39 4.37 14.25 1.93
C PHE A 39 4.41 12.74 1.62
N LEU A 40 5.19 11.97 2.38
CA LEU A 40 5.31 10.52 2.20
C LEU A 40 3.99 9.79 2.53
N ASP A 41 3.31 10.19 3.61
CA ASP A 41 2.03 9.60 4.01
C ASP A 41 0.96 9.86 2.94
N ASP A 42 0.90 11.07 2.38
CA ASP A 42 -0.01 11.42 1.29
C ASP A 42 0.32 10.66 0.00
N PHE A 43 1.62 10.53 -0.33
CA PHE A 43 2.06 9.72 -1.47
C PHE A 43 1.64 8.24 -1.28
N ARG A 44 1.82 7.68 -0.09
CA ARG A 44 1.38 6.32 0.23
C ARG A 44 -0.13 6.16 0.11
N GLN A 45 -0.91 7.14 0.54
CA GLN A 45 -2.35 7.13 0.39
C GLN A 45 -2.77 7.11 -1.09
N TYR A 46 -2.09 7.88 -1.94
CA TYR A 46 -2.28 7.80 -3.39
C TYR A 46 -1.91 6.41 -3.94
N LEU A 47 -0.79 5.84 -3.51
CA LEU A 47 -0.37 4.48 -3.91
C LEU A 47 -1.41 3.41 -3.57
N ARG A 48 -2.09 3.57 -2.43
CA ARG A 48 -3.21 2.71 -2.02
C ARG A 48 -4.38 2.80 -2.98
N ALA A 49 -4.77 4.02 -3.35
CA ALA A 49 -6.02 4.28 -4.05
C ALA A 49 -5.95 4.23 -5.59
N PHE A 50 -4.78 4.46 -6.22
CA PHE A 50 -4.74 4.60 -7.69
C PHE A 50 -5.21 3.33 -8.42
N VAL A 51 -5.78 3.53 -9.61
CA VAL A 51 -6.32 2.47 -10.47
C VAL A 51 -5.57 2.43 -11.82
N ASP A 52 -6.02 1.58 -12.74
CA ASP A 52 -5.32 1.24 -13.98
C ASP A 52 -4.87 2.44 -14.82
N ASP A 53 -5.76 3.41 -15.04
CA ASP A 53 -5.51 4.59 -15.88
C ASP A 53 -4.40 5.50 -15.31
N ALA A 54 -4.27 5.53 -13.99
CA ALA A 54 -3.28 6.31 -13.26
C ALA A 54 -1.90 5.61 -13.17
N CYS A 55 -1.71 4.43 -13.75
CA CYS A 55 -0.46 3.69 -13.63
C CYS A 55 0.76 4.42 -14.24
N VAL A 56 0.57 5.12 -15.35
CA VAL A 56 1.63 5.94 -15.98
C VAL A 56 1.90 7.18 -15.12
N GLU A 57 0.84 7.84 -14.67
CA GLU A 57 0.94 9.01 -13.79
C GLU A 57 1.66 8.66 -12.47
N ALA A 58 1.34 7.53 -11.84
CA ALA A 58 1.97 7.11 -10.60
C ALA A 58 3.48 6.94 -10.73
N ALA A 59 3.94 6.35 -11.85
CA ALA A 59 5.36 6.18 -12.13
C ALA A 59 6.07 7.53 -12.33
N GLU A 60 5.42 8.46 -13.01
CA GLU A 60 5.91 9.81 -13.24
C GLU A 60 5.97 10.63 -11.94
N LEU A 61 4.92 10.59 -11.12
CA LEU A 61 4.91 11.24 -9.79
C LEU A 61 6.01 10.69 -8.90
N LEU A 62 6.26 9.37 -8.93
CA LEU A 62 7.36 8.79 -8.17
C LEU A 62 8.72 9.30 -8.66
N HIS A 63 8.90 9.43 -9.97
CA HIS A 63 10.12 10.00 -10.53
C HIS A 63 10.35 11.43 -10.05
N ARG A 64 9.32 12.29 -10.08
CA ARG A 64 9.39 13.66 -9.55
C ARG A 64 9.71 13.70 -8.06
N ALA A 65 9.09 12.83 -7.26
CA ALA A 65 9.37 12.74 -5.83
C ALA A 65 10.82 12.34 -5.55
N GLN A 66 11.37 11.40 -6.33
CA GLN A 66 12.77 10.98 -6.24
C GLN A 66 13.74 12.12 -6.61
N LEU A 67 13.39 12.97 -7.58
CA LEU A 67 14.19 14.14 -7.94
C LEU A 67 14.14 15.21 -6.84
N ALA A 68 12.97 15.49 -6.28
CA ALA A 68 12.80 16.47 -5.20
C ALA A 68 13.57 16.07 -3.92
N VAL A 69 13.41 14.81 -3.51
CA VAL A 69 13.97 14.28 -2.27
C VAL A 69 14.71 12.97 -2.56
N PRO A 70 15.94 13.02 -3.10
CA PRO A 70 16.67 11.82 -3.54
C PRO A 70 17.08 10.92 -2.37
N GLU A 71 17.38 11.50 -1.21
CA GLU A 71 17.89 10.78 -0.03
C GLU A 71 17.01 11.04 1.21
N PRO A 72 15.73 10.59 1.24
CA PRO A 72 14.85 10.83 2.39
C PRO A 72 15.39 10.18 3.68
N GLY A 73 16.22 9.15 3.55
CA GLY A 73 16.99 8.52 4.63
C GLY A 73 17.83 9.49 5.47
N ARG A 74 18.26 10.63 4.90
CA ARG A 74 19.02 11.66 5.63
C ARG A 74 18.17 12.45 6.60
N THR A 75 16.87 12.56 6.34
CA THR A 75 15.91 13.15 7.28
C THR A 75 15.46 12.12 8.31
N SER A 76 15.24 10.87 7.90
CA SER A 76 14.96 9.76 8.82
C SER A 76 15.43 8.43 8.27
N PRO A 77 16.22 7.63 9.03
CA PRO A 77 16.68 6.32 8.58
C PRO A 77 15.57 5.34 8.18
N SER A 78 14.37 5.48 8.73
CA SER A 78 13.21 4.65 8.36
C SER A 78 12.77 4.83 6.90
N TRP A 79 13.18 5.92 6.25
CA TRP A 79 12.85 6.21 4.85
C TRP A 79 13.96 5.84 3.87
N THR A 80 15.03 5.20 4.32
CA THR A 80 16.18 4.82 3.46
C THR A 80 15.77 4.06 2.20
N TYR A 81 14.74 3.21 2.29
CA TYR A 81 14.28 2.37 1.17
C TYR A 81 12.89 2.74 0.64
N ILE A 82 12.32 3.88 1.07
CA ILE A 82 10.92 4.24 0.77
C ILE A 82 10.65 4.34 -0.74
N TRP A 83 11.61 4.85 -1.52
CA TRP A 83 11.49 4.93 -2.97
C TRP A 83 11.54 3.57 -3.67
N ARG A 84 12.29 2.62 -3.10
CA ARG A 84 12.31 1.23 -3.59
C ARG A 84 10.97 0.54 -3.30
N GLU A 85 10.44 0.74 -2.10
CA GLU A 85 9.11 0.27 -1.69
C GLU A 85 8.04 0.81 -2.66
N TYR A 86 7.95 2.14 -2.84
CA TYR A 86 6.94 2.76 -3.70
C TYR A 86 7.05 2.30 -5.16
N LYS A 87 8.27 2.17 -5.68
CA LYS A 87 8.51 1.63 -7.03
C LYS A 87 8.02 0.18 -7.15
N GLY A 88 8.27 -0.63 -6.11
CA GLY A 88 7.81 -2.02 -6.01
C GLY A 88 6.29 -2.12 -6.00
N ILE A 89 5.62 -1.21 -5.29
CA ILE A 89 4.16 -1.12 -5.23
C ILE A 89 3.59 -0.82 -6.60
N ILE A 90 4.06 0.24 -7.27
CA ILE A 90 3.59 0.65 -8.60
C ILE A 90 3.74 -0.48 -9.61
N ARG A 91 4.94 -1.08 -9.69
CA ARG A 91 5.22 -2.18 -10.62
C ARG A 91 4.31 -3.39 -10.36
N THR A 92 4.08 -3.72 -9.09
CA THR A 92 3.26 -4.89 -8.75
C THR A 92 1.79 -4.63 -9.03
N LYS A 93 1.25 -3.46 -8.69
CA LYS A 93 -0.13 -3.09 -9.04
C LYS A 93 -0.34 -3.07 -10.56
N GLN A 94 0.58 -2.49 -11.33
CA GLN A 94 0.57 -2.54 -12.80
C GLN A 94 0.48 -3.97 -13.33
N HIS A 95 1.27 -4.89 -12.76
CA HIS A 95 1.23 -6.30 -13.15
C HIS A 95 -0.11 -6.96 -12.80
N VAL A 96 -0.64 -6.72 -11.60
CA VAL A 96 -1.94 -7.26 -11.15
C VAL A 96 -3.07 -6.77 -12.04
N PHE A 97 -3.11 -5.47 -12.32
CA PHE A 97 -4.08 -4.84 -13.22
C PHE A 97 -4.02 -5.43 -14.63
N GLY A 98 -2.81 -5.59 -15.19
CA GLY A 98 -2.63 -6.21 -16.51
C GLY A 98 -2.93 -7.71 -16.57
N SER A 99 -2.91 -8.41 -15.43
CA SER A 99 -3.11 -9.87 -15.37
C SER A 99 -4.57 -10.28 -15.12
N ILE A 100 -5.37 -9.40 -14.52
CA ILE A 100 -6.75 -9.68 -14.15
C ILE A 100 -7.67 -8.71 -14.91
N PRO A 101 -8.46 -9.20 -15.89
CA PRO A 101 -9.35 -8.35 -16.68
C PRO A 101 -10.40 -7.63 -15.81
N PRO A 102 -10.82 -6.40 -16.17
CA PRO A 102 -11.80 -5.63 -15.42
C PRO A 102 -13.06 -6.40 -15.00
N GLU A 103 -13.61 -7.22 -15.90
CA GLU A 103 -14.80 -8.03 -15.69
C GLU A 103 -14.62 -9.13 -14.63
N GLN A 104 -13.39 -9.47 -14.25
CA GLN A 104 -13.10 -10.48 -13.22
C GLN A 104 -12.80 -9.88 -11.85
N ARG A 105 -12.76 -8.55 -11.71
CA ARG A 105 -12.28 -7.88 -10.49
C ARG A 105 -13.35 -7.71 -9.43
N GLU A 106 -14.62 -7.65 -9.80
CA GLU A 106 -15.71 -7.49 -8.85
C GLU A 106 -15.84 -8.69 -7.90
N GLY A 107 -16.10 -8.43 -6.63
CA GLY A 107 -16.26 -9.43 -5.58
C GLY A 107 -15.21 -9.28 -4.48
N GLU A 108 -15.20 -10.26 -3.59
CA GLU A 108 -14.27 -10.28 -2.45
C GLU A 108 -12.92 -10.87 -2.85
N TRP A 109 -11.86 -10.23 -2.37
CA TRP A 109 -10.47 -10.66 -2.51
C TRP A 109 -9.84 -10.88 -1.16
N GLN A 110 -8.80 -11.71 -1.15
CA GLN A 110 -7.94 -11.91 0.00
C GLN A 110 -6.46 -11.94 -0.38
N VAL A 111 -5.62 -11.58 0.58
CA VAL A 111 -4.17 -11.70 0.49
C VAL A 111 -3.67 -12.64 1.59
N LEU A 112 -2.86 -13.63 1.21
CA LEU A 112 -2.27 -14.59 2.15
C LEU A 112 -0.76 -14.46 2.14
N LEU A 113 -0.14 -14.45 3.31
CA LEU A 113 1.30 -14.55 3.50
C LEU A 113 1.60 -15.83 4.29
N ASP A 114 2.52 -16.62 3.78
CA ASP A 114 2.92 -17.87 4.40
C ASP A 114 4.41 -18.11 4.23
N ASN A 115 4.98 -18.83 5.18
CA ASN A 115 6.33 -19.36 5.15
C ASN A 115 6.27 -20.85 5.50
N PRO A 116 6.39 -21.75 4.50
CA PRO A 116 6.20 -23.18 4.71
C PRO A 116 7.31 -23.81 5.58
N PHE A 117 8.38 -23.07 5.88
CA PHE A 117 9.48 -23.50 6.73
C PHE A 117 9.46 -22.83 8.11
N SER A 118 8.42 -22.06 8.43
CA SER A 118 8.22 -21.40 9.71
C SER A 118 7.09 -22.07 10.48
N ASN A 119 7.16 -22.04 11.80
CA ASN A 119 6.05 -22.41 12.68
C ASN A 119 5.08 -21.24 12.93
N GLN A 120 5.24 -20.13 12.21
CA GLN A 120 4.35 -18.98 12.30
C GLN A 120 3.01 -19.28 11.63
N ASN A 121 1.95 -18.67 12.15
CA ASN A 121 0.62 -18.76 11.55
C ASN A 121 0.61 -18.06 10.19
N ILE A 122 -0.15 -18.62 9.25
CA ILE A 122 -0.46 -17.97 7.97
C ILE A 122 -1.22 -16.67 8.27
N ALA A 123 -0.72 -15.54 7.75
CA ALA A 123 -1.44 -14.28 7.82
C ALA A 123 -2.44 -14.20 6.66
N VAL A 124 -3.70 -13.95 6.98
CA VAL A 124 -4.79 -13.83 5.99
C VAL A 124 -5.46 -12.47 6.16
N TYR A 125 -5.61 -11.77 5.04
CA TYR A 125 -6.34 -10.50 4.94
C TYR A 125 -7.56 -10.71 4.03
N PRO A 126 -8.72 -11.11 4.58
CA PRO A 126 -9.95 -11.36 3.82
C PRO A 126 -10.79 -10.08 3.64
N GLY A 127 -11.92 -10.17 2.92
CA GLY A 127 -12.89 -9.09 2.85
C GLY A 127 -12.43 -7.84 2.06
N LEU A 128 -11.44 -7.97 1.19
CA LEU A 128 -10.86 -6.84 0.46
C LEU A 128 -11.57 -6.61 -0.87
N THR A 129 -11.68 -5.35 -1.28
CA THR A 129 -11.93 -5.03 -2.68
C THR A 129 -10.70 -5.36 -3.53
N PHE A 130 -10.87 -5.46 -4.86
CA PHE A 130 -9.73 -5.70 -5.76
C PHE A 130 -8.61 -4.66 -5.61
N ILE A 131 -8.94 -3.37 -5.48
CA ILE A 131 -7.96 -2.30 -5.37
C ILE A 131 -7.18 -2.40 -4.06
N GLU A 132 -7.87 -2.68 -2.95
CA GLU A 132 -7.24 -2.89 -1.65
C GLU A 132 -6.35 -4.12 -1.65
N ALA A 133 -6.84 -5.23 -2.20
CA ALA A 133 -6.07 -6.47 -2.30
C ALA A 133 -4.83 -6.31 -3.20
N ALA A 134 -4.95 -5.60 -4.33
CA ALA A 134 -3.83 -5.29 -5.20
C ALA A 134 -2.78 -4.44 -4.48
N TYR A 135 -3.20 -3.43 -3.72
CA TYR A 135 -2.27 -2.63 -2.91
C TYR A 135 -1.61 -3.45 -1.79
N MET A 136 -2.38 -4.20 -1.01
CA MET A 136 -1.83 -5.01 0.09
C MET A 136 -0.88 -6.09 -0.43
N PHE A 137 -1.25 -6.77 -1.51
CA PHE A 137 -0.37 -7.71 -2.20
C PHE A 137 0.93 -7.04 -2.64
N ALA A 138 0.84 -5.85 -3.25
CA ALA A 138 1.99 -5.10 -3.71
C ALA A 138 2.88 -4.62 -2.55
N TYR A 139 2.29 -4.13 -1.46
CA TYR A 139 2.97 -3.64 -0.26
C TYR A 139 3.76 -4.77 0.42
N PHE A 140 3.08 -5.87 0.79
CA PHE A 140 3.73 -7.00 1.45
C PHE A 140 4.79 -7.68 0.59
N ARG A 141 4.60 -7.70 -0.73
CA ARG A 141 5.60 -8.24 -1.66
C ARG A 141 6.95 -7.51 -1.55
N THR A 142 6.98 -6.23 -1.15
CA THR A 142 8.24 -5.49 -0.98
C THR A 142 9.04 -5.91 0.25
N GLU A 143 8.39 -6.59 1.20
CA GLU A 143 8.96 -6.98 2.50
C GLU A 143 9.15 -8.50 2.65
N LEU A 144 8.88 -9.30 1.60
CA LEU A 144 9.00 -10.76 1.68
C LEU A 144 10.41 -11.20 2.09
N MET A 145 10.45 -12.02 3.14
CA MET A 145 11.66 -12.69 3.58
C MET A 145 11.94 -13.96 2.76
N ASN A 146 13.10 -14.56 2.99
CA ASN A 146 13.48 -15.80 2.30
C ASN A 146 12.45 -16.91 2.55
N ASN A 147 12.06 -17.59 1.48
CA ASN A 147 11.08 -18.67 1.45
C ASN A 147 9.64 -18.27 1.82
N GLU A 148 9.37 -16.99 2.05
CA GLU A 148 8.00 -16.50 2.15
C GLU A 148 7.37 -16.43 0.77
N TYR A 149 6.08 -16.72 0.70
CA TYR A 149 5.30 -16.49 -0.49
C TYR A 149 4.02 -15.74 -0.14
N ILE A 150 3.55 -14.97 -1.12
CA ILE A 150 2.32 -14.20 -1.04
C ILE A 150 1.36 -14.65 -2.13
N ARG A 151 0.08 -14.75 -1.80
CA ARG A 151 -0.99 -15.11 -2.75
C ARG A 151 -2.06 -14.02 -2.76
N LEU A 152 -2.51 -13.68 -3.95
CA LEU A 152 -3.70 -12.87 -4.20
C LEU A 152 -4.80 -13.80 -4.71
N GLN A 153 -5.95 -13.83 -4.04
CA GLN A 153 -7.03 -14.77 -4.37
C GLN A 153 -8.38 -14.06 -4.40
N LYS A 154 -9.20 -14.40 -5.40
CA LYS A 154 -10.61 -14.02 -5.44
C LYS A 154 -11.44 -15.08 -4.73
N ILE A 155 -12.31 -14.67 -3.82
CA ILE A 155 -13.22 -15.55 -3.11
C ILE A 155 -14.43 -15.83 -4.00
N ALA A 156 -14.66 -17.12 -4.27
CA ALA A 156 -15.86 -17.58 -4.99
C ALA A 156 -17.00 -17.92 -4.03
N THR A 157 -16.69 -18.50 -2.88
CA THR A 157 -17.67 -18.92 -1.88
C THR A 157 -17.02 -18.85 -0.50
N VAL A 158 -17.72 -18.26 0.45
CA VAL A 158 -17.32 -18.19 1.85
C VAL A 158 -18.44 -18.73 2.74
N MET A 159 -18.07 -19.55 3.71
CA MET A 159 -18.97 -20.02 4.76
C MET A 159 -18.43 -19.53 6.10
N THR A 160 -19.29 -18.94 6.92
CA THR A 160 -18.94 -18.49 8.27
C THR A 160 -19.89 -19.14 9.26
N CYS A 161 -19.31 -19.93 10.17
CA CYS A 161 -20.03 -20.50 11.31
C CYS A 161 -19.43 -19.90 12.58
N GLN A 162 -20.28 -19.51 13.53
CA GLN A 162 -19.85 -19.06 14.85
C GLN A 162 -20.17 -20.16 15.85
N GLY A 163 -19.23 -20.50 16.73
CA GLY A 163 -19.41 -21.53 17.76
C GLY A 163 -20.35 -21.12 18.90
N VAL A 164 -21.27 -20.16 18.67
CA VAL A 164 -22.47 -20.02 19.51
C VAL A 164 -23.45 -21.07 19.01
N ASP A 165 -23.10 -22.32 19.24
CA ASP A 165 -23.91 -23.44 18.83
C ASP A 165 -25.14 -23.50 19.75
N GLU A 166 -26.32 -23.47 19.13
CA GLU A 166 -27.57 -24.01 19.69
C GLU A 166 -27.52 -25.56 19.80
N ASP A 167 -26.35 -26.18 19.65
CA ASP A 167 -26.10 -27.59 19.97
C ASP A 167 -25.89 -27.80 21.49
N GLY A 168 -26.87 -27.40 22.28
CA GLY A 168 -27.39 -28.18 23.41
C GLY A 168 -26.49 -28.63 24.58
N LEU A 169 -25.23 -28.23 24.71
CA LEU A 169 -24.43 -28.51 25.93
C LEU A 169 -24.31 -27.23 26.77
N GLN A 170 -25.30 -27.05 27.65
CA GLN A 170 -25.23 -26.06 28.73
C GLN A 170 -23.98 -26.30 29.57
N PRO A 171 -23.23 -25.25 29.96
CA PRO A 171 -22.14 -25.38 30.93
C PRO A 171 -22.68 -26.05 32.19
N ILE A 172 -22.01 -27.10 32.68
CA ILE A 172 -22.33 -27.68 33.98
C ILE A 172 -22.12 -26.57 35.00
N ALA A 173 -23.21 -26.06 35.58
CA ALA A 173 -23.15 -25.17 36.73
C ALA A 173 -22.53 -25.96 37.88
N SER A 174 -21.26 -25.69 38.19
CA SER A 174 -20.60 -26.21 39.37
C SER A 174 -21.35 -25.74 40.61
N LEU A 175 -21.76 -26.70 41.45
CA LEU A 175 -22.24 -26.51 42.83
C LEU A 175 -21.11 -26.06 43.76
#